data_AF-A0A1K2FLS0-F1
#
_entry.id   AF-A0A1K2FLS0-F1
#
_cell.length_a   1.000
_cell.length_b   1.000
_cell.length_c   1.000
_cell.angle_alpha   90.00
_cell.angle_beta   90.00
_cell.angle_gamma   90.00
#
_symmetry.space_group_name_H-M   'P 1'
#
loop_
_entity.id
_entity.type
_entity.pdbx_description
1 polymer ?
#
loop_
_entity_poly.entity_id
_entity_poly.type
_entity_poly.pdbx_seq_one_letter_code
_entity_poly.pdbx_strand_id
1 'polypeptide(L)'
;MYACRWTSETIYKHIKIEQRGGRTATLRSNSPAMVEQELWAMLCVYQALRELVCDTARERGLPPDHISFKQVPNGARRSVGTAFSPRTAPAQNP
;
A
#
# COMPACT_ATOMS: atom_id res chain seq x y z
N MET A 1 19.68 3.32 18.84
CA MET A 1 18.36 3.46 19.50
C MET A 1 17.51 4.63 18.96
N TYR A 2 18.08 5.70 18.39
CA TYR A 2 17.29 6.76 17.72
C TYR A 2 16.74 6.39 16.32
N ALA A 3 17.45 5.51 15.59
CA ALA A 3 17.08 5.12 14.22
C ALA A 3 15.69 4.45 14.14
N CYS A 4 15.37 3.53 15.06
CA CYS A 4 14.08 2.82 15.06
C CYS A 4 12.88 3.75 15.28
N ARG A 5 13.05 4.82 16.08
CA ARG A 5 12.02 5.84 16.27
C ARG A 5 11.79 6.62 14.98
N TRP A 6 12.87 7.06 14.33
CA TRP A 6 12.79 7.76 13.05
C TRP A 6 12.13 6.91 11.97
N THR A 7 12.49 5.62 11.87
CA THR A 7 11.85 4.68 10.95
C THR A 7 10.35 4.57 11.22
N SER A 8 9.94 4.47 12.49
CA SER A 8 8.53 4.42 12.88
C SER A 8 7.78 5.71 12.53
N GLU A 9 8.39 6.86 12.80
CA GLU A 9 7.81 8.19 12.50
C GLU A 9 7.65 8.42 10.98
N THR A 10 8.59 7.94 10.18
CA THR A 10 8.49 7.93 8.71
C THR A 10 7.35 7.02 8.22
N ILE A 11 7.18 5.83 8.81
CA ILE A 11 6.06 4.92 8.50
C ILE A 11 4.72 5.60 8.77
N TYR A 12 4.56 6.20 9.96
CA TYR A 12 3.35 6.93 10.32
C TYR A 12 3.07 8.10 9.38
N LYS A 13 4.11 8.86 8.97
CA LYS A 13 3.97 9.93 7.98
C LYS A 13 3.49 9.39 6.62
N HIS A 14 4.04 8.28 6.15
CA HIS A 14 3.67 7.68 4.86
C HIS A 14 2.22 7.19 4.87
N ILE A 15 1.78 6.52 5.94
CA ILE A 15 0.40 6.06 6.07
C ILE A 15 -0.56 7.26 6.16
N LYS A 16 -0.25 8.24 7.00
CA LYS A 16 -1.16 9.35 7.33
C LYS A 16 -1.28 10.39 6.20
N ILE A 17 -0.23 10.56 5.39
CA ILE A 17 -0.20 11.56 4.31
C ILE A 17 -0.41 10.89 2.95
N GLU A 18 0.39 9.87 2.62
CA GLU A 18 0.44 9.32 1.25
C GLU A 18 -0.65 8.26 1.01
N GLN A 19 -0.96 7.40 1.98
CA GLN A 19 -2.00 6.38 1.81
C GLN A 19 -3.41 6.88 2.15
N ARG A 20 -3.55 7.61 3.27
CA ARG A 20 -4.85 8.11 3.72
C ARG A 20 -5.38 9.21 2.77
N GLY A 21 -4.51 9.99 2.12
CA GLY A 21 -4.91 11.12 1.28
C GLY A 21 -4.87 12.48 2.00
N GLY A 22 -4.01 12.61 3.02
CA GLY A 22 -3.82 13.85 3.78
C GLY A 22 -4.82 14.08 4.92
N ARG A 23 -4.85 15.31 5.46
CA ARG A 23 -5.64 15.69 6.65
C ARG A 23 -7.16 15.56 6.45
N THR A 24 -7.64 15.58 5.21
CA THR A 24 -9.07 15.63 4.85
C THR A 24 -9.71 14.23 4.72
N ALA A 25 -8.89 13.18 4.62
CA ALA A 25 -9.42 11.83 4.53
C ALA A 25 -9.82 11.34 5.92
N THR A 26 -11.12 11.22 6.17
CA THR A 26 -11.69 10.68 7.41
C THR A 26 -11.81 9.16 7.30
N LEU A 27 -11.64 8.44 8.41
CA LEU A 27 -11.99 7.02 8.47
C LEU A 27 -13.50 6.89 8.18
N ARG A 28 -13.88 5.90 7.38
CA ARG A 28 -15.27 5.82 6.86
C ARG A 28 -16.25 5.42 7.98
N SER A 29 -15.74 4.78 9.02
CA SER A 29 -16.50 4.22 10.11
C SER A 29 -16.42 5.05 11.40
N ASN A 30 -17.54 5.12 12.12
CA ASN A 30 -17.66 5.77 13.44
C ASN A 30 -17.66 4.77 14.61
N SER A 31 -17.44 3.47 14.33
CA SER A 31 -17.37 2.43 15.36
C SER A 31 -15.91 2.07 15.67
N PRO A 32 -15.51 1.91 16.95
CA PRO A 32 -14.12 1.62 17.33
C PRO A 32 -13.59 0.34 16.69
N ALA A 33 -14.41 -0.70 16.58
CA ALA A 33 -14.00 -1.97 15.95
C ALA A 33 -13.73 -1.82 14.45
N MET A 34 -14.54 -1.03 13.73
CA MET A 34 -14.31 -0.79 12.30
C MET A 34 -13.14 0.18 12.06
N VAL A 35 -12.90 1.13 12.96
CA VAL A 35 -11.71 1.99 12.92
C VAL A 35 -10.44 1.16 13.07
N GLU A 36 -10.44 0.18 13.97
CA GLU A 36 -9.31 -0.74 14.13
C GLU A 36 -9.08 -1.56 12.85
N GLN A 37 -10.15 -2.09 12.25
CA GLN A 37 -10.06 -2.80 10.98
C GLN A 37 -9.52 -1.92 9.84
N GLU A 38 -9.96 -0.67 9.75
CA GLU A 38 -9.44 0.27 8.74
C GLU A 38 -7.96 0.57 8.96
N LEU A 39 -7.50 0.69 10.22
CA LEU A 39 -6.09 0.88 10.54
C LEU A 39 -5.26 -0.35 10.18
N TRP A 40 -5.74 -1.55 10.51
CA TRP A 40 -5.09 -2.80 10.12
C TRP A 40 -5.02 -2.95 8.60
N ALA A 41 -6.08 -2.59 7.88
CA ALA A 41 -6.07 -2.59 6.42
C ALA A 41 -4.99 -1.65 5.85
N MET A 42 -4.85 -0.43 6.40
CA MET A 42 -3.79 0.51 6.00
C MET A 42 -2.38 -0.05 6.30
N LEU A 43 -2.19 -0.70 7.45
CA LEU A 43 -0.92 -1.34 7.79
C LEU A 43 -0.58 -2.48 6.83
N CYS A 44 -1.55 -3.34 6.49
CA CYS A 44 -1.35 -4.41 5.53
C CYS A 44 -0.96 -3.87 4.14
N VAL A 45 -1.63 -2.82 3.66
CA VAL A 45 -1.29 -2.17 2.39
C VAL A 45 0.12 -1.57 2.43
N TYR A 46 0.51 -0.95 3.54
CA TYR A 46 1.88 -0.46 3.72
C TYR A 46 2.92 -1.59 3.62
N GLN A 47 2.71 -2.72 4.30
CA GLN A 47 3.65 -3.84 4.27
C GLN A 47 3.76 -4.44 2.86
N ALA A 48 2.63 -4.65 2.17
CA ALA A 48 2.63 -5.16 0.80
C ALA A 48 3.37 -4.23 -0.18
N LEU A 49 3.19 -2.90 -0.06
CA LEU A 49 3.93 -1.93 -0.86
C LEU A 49 5.42 -1.92 -0.52
N ARG A 50 5.78 -2.12 0.74
CA ARG A 50 7.18 -2.18 1.17
C ARG A 50 7.88 -3.41 0.61
N GLU A 51 7.23 -4.57 0.64
CA GLU A 51 7.74 -5.80 0.01
C GLU A 51 7.93 -5.60 -1.49
N LEU A 52 6.93 -5.06 -2.20
CA LEU A 52 7.03 -4.76 -3.63
C LEU A 52 8.22 -3.84 -3.96
N VAL A 53 8.47 -2.82 -3.16
CA VAL A 53 9.62 -1.92 -3.31
C VAL A 53 10.93 -2.67 -3.10
N CYS A 54 11.03 -3.48 -2.04
CA CYS A 54 12.22 -4.27 -1.75
C CYS A 54 12.51 -5.28 -2.87
N ASP A 55 11.49 -5.91 -3.44
CA ASP A 55 11.64 -6.88 -4.51
C ASP A 55 12.06 -6.19 -5.82
N THR A 56 11.41 -5.07 -6.17
CA THR A 56 11.79 -4.27 -7.35
C THR A 56 13.23 -3.74 -7.22
N ALA A 57 13.62 -3.31 -6.02
CA ALA A 57 14.97 -2.84 -5.73
C ALA A 57 16.01 -3.96 -5.91
N ARG A 58 15.68 -5.17 -5.41
CA ARG A 58 16.52 -6.36 -5.56
C ARG A 58 16.69 -6.76 -7.02
N GLU A 59 15.61 -6.78 -7.80
CA GLU A 59 15.65 -7.09 -9.24
C GLU A 59 16.51 -6.10 -10.04
N ARG A 60 16.48 -4.82 -9.65
CA ARG A 60 17.21 -3.75 -10.35
C ARG A 60 18.61 -3.47 -9.80
N GLY A 61 19.01 -4.14 -8.72
CA GLY A 61 20.28 -3.88 -8.03
C GLY A 61 20.38 -2.46 -7.45
N LEU A 62 19.24 -1.83 -7.12
CA LEU A 62 19.18 -0.46 -6.59
C LEU A 62 18.91 -0.47 -5.09
N PRO A 63 19.38 0.54 -4.34
CA PRO A 63 18.97 0.73 -2.95
C PRO A 63 17.46 1.06 -2.88
N PRO A 64 16.69 0.45 -1.94
CA PRO A 64 15.24 0.59 -1.86
C PRO A 64 14.75 2.02 -1.58
N ASP A 65 15.61 2.83 -0.96
CA ASP A 65 15.44 4.25 -0.65
C ASP A 65 15.41 5.15 -1.90
N HIS A 66 15.85 4.65 -3.06
CA HIS A 66 15.72 5.37 -4.34
C HIS A 66 14.34 5.23 -5.00
N ILE A 67 13.47 4.36 -4.48
CA ILE A 67 12.12 4.17 -5.02
C ILE A 67 11.14 5.04 -4.23
N SER A 68 10.62 6.09 -4.89
CA SER A 68 9.69 7.04 -4.28
C SER A 68 8.38 6.35 -3.86
N PHE A 69 8.17 6.20 -2.55
CA PHE A 69 6.99 5.56 -1.97
C PHE A 69 5.66 6.23 -2.40
N LYS A 70 5.69 7.49 -2.85
CA LYS A 70 4.50 8.19 -3.37
C LYS A 70 3.96 7.58 -4.66
N GLN A 71 4.84 7.04 -5.50
CA GLN A 71 4.48 6.54 -6.84
C GLN A 71 4.14 5.05 -6.82
N VAL A 72 4.62 4.32 -5.82
CA VAL A 72 4.42 2.87 -5.67
C VAL A 72 2.93 2.48 -5.60
N PRO A 73 2.04 3.17 -4.83
CA PRO A 73 0.62 2.83 -4.80
C PRO A 73 -0.06 2.91 -6.17
N ASN A 74 0.32 3.89 -6.99
CA ASN A 74 -0.23 4.04 -8.35
C ASN A 74 0.29 2.96 -9.29
N GLY A 75 1.55 2.53 -9.11
CA GLY A 75 2.10 1.35 -9.79
C GLY A 75 1.34 0.08 -9.40
N ALA A 76 1.24 -0.21 -8.10
CA ALA A 76 0.56 -1.39 -7.58
C ALA A 76 -0.91 -1.47 -8.01
N ARG A 77 -1.65 -0.34 -7.98
CA ARG A 77 -3.04 -0.28 -8.46
C ARG A 77 -3.18 -0.70 -9.93
N ARG A 78 -2.24 -0.28 -10.80
CA ARG A 78 -2.23 -0.71 -12.20
C ARG A 78 -1.97 -2.21 -12.34
N SER A 79 -1.04 -2.76 -11.55
CA SER A 79 -0.72 -4.19 -11.56
C SER A 79 -1.89 -5.05 -11.05
N VAL A 80 -2.61 -4.61 -10.03
CA VAL A 80 -3.81 -5.32 -9.52
C VAL A 80 -4.90 -5.36 -10.58
N GLY A 81 -5.13 -4.27 -11.31
CA GLY A 81 -6.08 -4.25 -12.42
C GLY A 81 -5.75 -5.27 -13.51
N THR A 82 -4.47 -5.50 -13.79
CA THR A 82 -4.05 -6.54 -14.74
C THR A 82 -4.17 -7.96 -14.17
N ALA A 83 -3.84 -8.16 -12.90
CA ALA A 83 -3.90 -9.47 -12.24
C ALA A 83 -5.32 -9.96 -11.97
N PHE A 84 -6.24 -9.03 -11.68
CA PHE A 84 -7.68 -9.25 -11.55
C PHE A 84 -8.43 -8.96 -12.85
N SER A 85 -7.85 -9.34 -13.99
CA SER A 85 -8.64 -9.42 -15.22
C SER A 85 -9.78 -10.42 -15.00
N PRO A 86 -11.06 -10.05 -15.23
CA PRO A 86 -12.16 -10.99 -15.06
C PRO A 86 -11.90 -12.14 -16.03
N ARG A 87 -11.59 -13.31 -15.47
CA ARG A 87 -11.43 -14.55 -16.23
C ARG A 87 -12.68 -14.67 -17.11
N THR A 88 -12.50 -14.57 -18.42
CA THR A 88 -13.56 -14.69 -19.40
C THR A 88 -14.33 -15.97 -19.06
N ALA A 89 -15.60 -15.82 -18.65
CA ALA A 89 -16.45 -16.95 -18.35
C ALA A 89 -16.50 -17.85 -19.60
N PRO A 90 -16.38 -19.18 -19.47
CA PRO A 90 -16.45 -20.05 -20.64
C PRO A 90 -17.81 -19.84 -21.30
N ALA A 91 -17.78 -19.60 -22.62
CA ALA A 91 -18.97 -19.44 -23.44
C ALA A 91 -19.90 -20.65 -23.22
N GLN A 92 -21.04 -20.40 -22.58
CA GLN A 92 -22.14 -21.35 -22.55
C GLN A 92 -22.69 -21.37 -23.98
N ASN A 93 -22.31 -22.40 -24.74
CA ASN A 93 -22.86 -22.69 -26.06
C ASN A 93 -24.31 -23.19 -25.91
N PRO A 94 -25.17 -22.90 -26.91
CA PRO A 94 -26.63 -23.06 -26.84
C PRO A 94 -27.11 -24.51 -26.82
#